data_AF-A0AAX6FC26-F1
#
_entry.id   AF-A0AAX6FC26-F1
#
_cell.length_a   1.000
_cell.length_b   1.000
_cell.length_c   1.000
_cell.angle_alpha   90.00
_cell.angle_beta   90.00
_cell.angle_gamma   90.00
#
_symmetry.space_group_name_H-M   'P 1'
#
loop_
_entity.id
_entity.type
_entity.pdbx_description
1 polymer ?
#
loop_
_entity_poly.entity_id
_entity_poly.type
_entity_poly.pdbx_seq_one_letter_code
_entity_poly.pdbx_strand_id
1 'polypeptide(L)'
;MAFGGWTRGRVLGRGSTATVSLATSDRSGEQFAVKSAELAGSSFLRRERKILSSLGSCKNVVSYLGCDDTADGQYNIFLEYAPGGSLHDRIAERAAAGGTSRRPRFAPTLAGSSPDWPSSTRRRSSTATSRAGTSSLGRTGRRRSRTSAARSSWKRRRRSCS
;
A
#
# COMPACT_ATOMS: atom_id res chain seq x y z
N MET A 1 13.41 18.37 -12.51
CA MET A 1 12.20 17.67 -12.01
C MET A 1 11.84 16.52 -12.95
N ALA A 2 11.60 15.32 -12.42
CA ALA A 2 11.52 14.08 -13.20
C ALA A 2 10.22 13.94 -14.04
N PHE A 3 9.22 14.78 -13.79
CA PHE A 3 8.00 14.92 -14.60
C PHE A 3 8.05 16.34 -15.18
N GLY A 4 8.12 16.51 -16.50
CA GLY A 4 8.32 17.81 -17.13
C GLY A 4 6.98 18.46 -17.36
N GLY A 5 6.41 18.98 -16.29
CA GLY A 5 4.98 19.28 -16.24
C GLY A 5 4.15 18.02 -15.94
N TRP A 6 3.09 18.21 -15.19
CA TRP A 6 2.05 17.21 -14.97
C TRP A 6 0.71 17.89 -14.82
N THR A 7 -0.33 17.25 -15.32
CA THR A 7 -1.70 17.75 -15.24
C THR A 7 -2.49 16.93 -14.22
N ARG A 8 -3.05 17.61 -13.21
CA ARG A 8 -3.94 16.99 -12.22
C ARG A 8 -5.30 16.67 -12.87
N GLY A 9 -5.71 15.41 -12.78
CA GLY A 9 -6.99 14.91 -13.25
C GLY A 9 -8.00 14.67 -12.12
N ARG A 10 -8.94 13.77 -12.37
CA ARG A 10 -10.06 13.45 -11.44
C ARG A 10 -9.57 12.92 -10.09
N VAL A 11 -10.36 13.18 -9.04
CA VAL A 11 -10.14 12.61 -7.71
C VAL A 11 -10.45 11.11 -7.74
N LEU A 12 -9.51 10.29 -7.24
CA LEU A 12 -9.66 8.84 -7.08
C LEU A 12 -10.21 8.49 -5.69
N GLY A 13 -9.88 9.30 -4.68
CA GLY A 13 -10.38 9.10 -3.32
C GLY A 13 -10.05 10.28 -2.41
N ARG A 14 -10.91 10.51 -1.42
CA ARG A 14 -10.70 11.50 -0.36
C ARG A 14 -10.52 10.77 0.97
N GLY A 15 -9.36 10.95 1.58
CA GLY A 15 -9.09 10.49 2.94
C GLY A 15 -9.23 11.65 3.93
N SER A 16 -9.12 11.32 5.22
CA SER A 16 -9.10 12.33 6.29
C SER A 16 -7.84 13.22 6.26
N THR A 17 -6.73 12.67 5.78
CA THR A 17 -5.42 13.36 5.81
C THR A 17 -4.97 13.90 4.46
N ALA A 18 -5.53 13.40 3.36
CA ALA A 18 -5.08 13.71 2.02
C ALA A 18 -6.13 13.32 0.98
N THR A 19 -6.08 14.01 -0.16
CA THR A 19 -6.84 13.65 -1.36
C THR A 19 -5.94 12.96 -2.35
N VAL A 20 -6.41 11.86 -2.95
CA VAL A 20 -5.72 11.15 -4.01
C VAL A 20 -6.40 11.45 -5.34
N SER A 21 -5.63 11.94 -6.31
CA SER A 21 -6.10 12.26 -7.66
C SER A 21 -5.29 11.51 -8.71
N LEU A 22 -5.89 11.25 -9.85
CA LEU A 22 -5.18 10.81 -11.04
C LEU A 22 -4.41 11.99 -11.62
N ALA A 23 -3.23 11.76 -12.18
CA ALA A 23 -2.50 12.76 -12.94
C ALA A 23 -1.85 12.13 -14.17
N THR A 24 -1.55 12.97 -15.15
CA THR A 24 -0.87 12.58 -16.38
C THR A 24 0.42 13.36 -16.52
N SER A 25 1.50 12.67 -16.86
CA SER A 25 2.79 13.29 -17.16
C SER A 25 2.72 13.94 -18.53
N ASP A 26 2.97 15.24 -18.63
CA ASP A 26 2.87 15.96 -19.91
C ASP A 26 3.97 15.50 -20.89
N ARG A 27 5.09 14.97 -20.38
CA ARG A 27 6.19 14.46 -21.22
C ARG A 27 5.95 13.06 -21.78
N SER A 28 5.35 12.17 -20.98
CA SER A 28 5.26 10.75 -21.33
C SER A 28 3.84 10.29 -21.63
N GLY A 29 2.83 11.09 -21.28
CA GLY A 29 1.43 10.69 -21.31
C GLY A 29 1.08 9.60 -20.29
N GLU A 30 2.03 9.16 -19.47
CA GLU A 30 1.79 8.11 -18.49
C GLU A 30 0.98 8.63 -17.30
N GLN A 31 0.05 7.79 -16.84
CA GLN A 31 -0.81 8.07 -15.71
C GLN A 31 -0.16 7.65 -14.40
N PHE A 32 -0.32 8.48 -13.37
CA PHE A 32 0.14 8.21 -12.02
C PHE A 32 -0.86 8.74 -10.99
N ALA A 33 -0.73 8.29 -9.75
CA ALA A 33 -1.54 8.77 -8.64
C ALA A 33 -0.79 9.88 -7.90
N VAL A 34 -1.50 10.96 -7.56
CA VAL A 34 -0.99 12.07 -6.76
C VAL A 34 -1.75 12.10 -5.45
N LYS A 35 -1.04 11.96 -4.34
CA LYS A 35 -1.61 12.17 -3.03
C LYS A 35 -1.19 13.55 -2.54
N SER A 36 -2.18 14.37 -2.21
CA SER A 36 -2.03 15.79 -1.90
C SER A 36 -2.60 16.11 -0.52
N ALA A 37 -1.87 16.89 0.26
CA ALA A 37 -2.32 17.44 1.54
C ALA A 37 -1.90 18.91 1.66
N GLU A 38 -2.60 19.69 2.46
CA GLU A 38 -2.18 21.05 2.82
C GLU A 38 -0.82 21.02 3.52
N LEU A 39 0.05 21.98 3.21
CA LEU A 39 1.43 22.00 3.74
C LEU A 39 1.45 22.01 5.27
N ALA A 40 0.54 22.75 5.91
CA ALA A 40 0.36 22.80 7.36
C ALA A 40 0.01 21.43 7.98
N GLY A 41 -0.74 20.59 7.25
CA GLY A 41 -1.13 19.23 7.65
C GLY A 41 -0.26 18.11 7.08
N SER A 42 0.85 18.44 6.40
CA SER A 42 1.63 17.49 5.59
C SER A 42 2.46 16.49 6.38
N SER A 43 2.49 16.57 7.73
CA SER A 43 3.31 15.70 8.59
C SER A 43 3.07 14.20 8.32
N PHE A 44 1.81 13.80 8.16
CA PHE A 44 1.42 12.43 7.80
C PHE A 44 1.94 12.04 6.42
N LEU A 45 1.79 12.93 5.44
CA LEU A 45 2.17 12.66 4.06
C LEU A 45 3.70 12.62 3.88
N ARG A 46 4.45 13.44 4.64
CA ARG A 46 5.93 13.40 4.70
C ARG A 46 6.43 12.11 5.34
N ARG A 47 5.75 11.61 6.38
CA ARG A 47 6.06 10.30 7.00
C ARG A 47 5.83 9.16 6.03
N GLU A 48 4.72 9.19 5.31
CA GLU A 48 4.39 8.21 4.28
C GLU A 48 5.43 8.20 3.16
N ARG A 49 5.84 9.37 2.65
CA ARG A 49 6.97 9.49 1.71
C ARG A 49 8.22 8.77 2.22
N LYS A 50 8.60 9.01 3.48
CA LYS A 50 9.80 8.40 4.08
C LYS A 50 9.70 6.87 4.06
N ILE A 51 8.55 6.32 4.46
CA ILE A 51 8.32 4.87 4.44
C ILE A 51 8.38 4.34 3.00
N LEU A 52 7.63 4.92 2.07
CA LEU A 52 7.57 4.47 0.68
C LEU A 52 8.93 4.56 -0.02
N SER A 53 9.72 5.60 0.27
CA SER A 53 11.08 5.75 -0.25
C SER A 53 12.02 4.64 0.24
N SER A 54 11.83 4.16 1.48
CA SER A 54 12.65 3.10 2.08
C SER A 54 12.33 1.70 1.56
N LEU A 55 11.07 1.47 1.15
CA LEU A 55 10.63 0.17 0.63
C LEU A 55 11.16 -0.11 -0.78
N GLY A 56 11.51 0.93 -1.54
CA GLY A 56 12.04 0.75 -2.89
C GLY A 56 11.02 0.14 -3.86
N SER A 57 11.50 -0.68 -4.81
CA SER A 57 10.63 -1.31 -5.82
C SER A 57 10.23 -2.73 -5.40
N CYS A 58 9.16 -2.85 -4.63
CA CYS A 58 8.56 -4.12 -4.23
C CYS A 58 7.35 -4.45 -5.11
N LYS A 59 7.11 -5.75 -5.40
CA LYS A 59 6.04 -6.18 -6.34
C LYS A 59 4.62 -5.82 -5.90
N ASN A 60 4.35 -5.83 -4.59
CA ASN A 60 2.99 -5.69 -4.04
C ASN A 60 2.81 -4.38 -3.26
N VAL A 61 3.77 -3.46 -3.37
CA VAL A 61 3.71 -2.14 -2.72
C VAL A 61 3.72 -1.11 -3.84
N VAL A 62 2.84 -0.12 -3.72
CA VAL A 62 2.77 0.99 -4.69
C VAL A 62 4.12 1.69 -4.75
N SER A 63 4.68 1.84 -5.94
CA SER A 63 5.99 2.46 -6.12
C SER A 63 5.93 3.96 -5.87
N TYR A 64 6.87 4.48 -5.10
CA TYR A 64 7.12 5.92 -4.98
C TYR A 64 7.84 6.44 -6.23
N LEU A 65 7.30 7.49 -6.83
CA LEU A 65 7.80 8.09 -8.07
C LEU A 65 8.45 9.46 -7.86
N GLY A 66 8.06 10.20 -6.82
CA GLY A 66 8.61 11.52 -6.51
C GLY A 66 7.71 12.34 -5.58
N CYS A 67 8.10 13.59 -5.33
CA CYS A 67 7.29 14.56 -4.61
C CYS A 67 7.43 15.94 -5.23
N ASP A 68 6.45 16.80 -4.96
CA ASP A 68 6.39 18.17 -5.45
C ASP A 68 5.59 19.05 -4.50
N ASP A 69 6.03 20.29 -4.34
CA ASP A 69 5.39 21.27 -3.49
C ASP A 69 4.78 22.33 -4.41
N THR A 70 3.44 22.42 -4.46
CA THR A 70 2.79 23.42 -5.32
C THR A 70 2.85 24.79 -4.68
N ALA A 71 2.87 25.83 -5.50
CA ALA A 71 2.81 27.22 -5.05
C ALA A 71 1.56 27.51 -4.20
N ASP A 72 0.48 26.75 -4.41
CA ASP A 72 -0.78 26.82 -3.66
C ASP A 72 -0.67 26.25 -2.22
N GLY A 73 0.54 25.95 -1.74
CA GLY A 73 0.77 25.46 -0.39
C GLY A 73 0.31 24.01 -0.18
N GLN A 74 0.40 23.16 -1.22
CA GLN A 74 0.11 21.74 -1.08
C GLN A 74 1.38 20.89 -1.19
N TYR A 75 1.48 19.90 -0.30
CA TYR A 75 2.50 18.85 -0.36
C TYR A 75 1.97 17.69 -1.21
N ASN A 76 2.69 17.32 -2.27
CA ASN A 76 2.29 16.26 -3.20
C ASN A 76 3.32 15.14 -3.22
N ILE A 77 2.84 13.90 -3.21
CA ILE A 77 3.66 12.73 -3.52
C ILE A 77 3.09 12.01 -4.73
N PHE A 78 3.98 11.57 -5.61
CA PHE A 78 3.67 10.85 -6.85
C PHE A 78 3.88 9.36 -6.64
N LEU A 79 2.88 8.59 -7.03
CA LEU A 79 2.77 7.16 -6.78
C LEU A 79 2.36 6.45 -8.07
N GLU A 80 2.78 5.20 -8.22
CA GLU A 80 2.29 4.32 -9.28
C GLU A 80 0.76 4.23 -9.25
N TYR A 81 0.11 4.42 -10.40
CA TYR A 81 -1.34 4.26 -10.50
C TYR A 81 -1.73 2.78 -10.53
N ALA A 82 -2.64 2.37 -9.64
CA ALA A 82 -3.16 1.01 -9.56
C ALA A 82 -4.60 0.96 -10.11
N PRO A 83 -4.81 0.53 -11.37
CA PRO A 83 -6.12 0.58 -12.03
C PRO A 83 -7.13 -0.46 -11.50
N GLY A 84 -6.69 -1.42 -10.69
CA GLY A 84 -7.55 -2.50 -10.17
C GLY A 84 -8.58 -2.08 -9.11
N GLY A 85 -8.60 -0.81 -8.73
CA GLY A 85 -9.47 -0.29 -7.67
C GLY A 85 -9.05 -0.78 -6.29
N SER A 86 -9.94 -0.60 -5.30
CA SER A 86 -9.67 -1.02 -3.93
C SER A 86 -10.01 -2.50 -3.72
N LEU A 87 -9.39 -3.11 -2.70
CA LEU A 87 -9.76 -4.47 -2.28
C LEU A 87 -11.22 -4.55 -1.82
N HIS A 88 -11.74 -3.47 -1.22
CA HIS A 88 -13.13 -3.37 -0.82
C HIS A 88 -14.07 -3.55 -2.03
N ASP A 89 -13.78 -2.89 -3.15
CA ASP A 89 -14.58 -2.99 -4.37
C ASP A 89 -14.60 -4.43 -4.89
N ARG A 90 -13.44 -5.10 -4.89
CA ARG A 90 -13.33 -6.50 -5.34
C ARG A 90 -14.11 -7.46 -4.43
N ILE A 91 -14.13 -7.21 -3.12
CA ILE A 91 -14.89 -8.01 -2.14
C ILE A 91 -16.39 -7.79 -2.34
N ALA A 92 -16.82 -6.53 -2.50
CA ALA A 92 -18.21 -6.18 -2.73
C ALA A 92 -18.76 -6.79 -4.02
N GLU A 93 -18.01 -6.73 -5.12
CA GLU A 93 -18.39 -7.34 -6.40
C GLU A 93 -18.57 -8.86 -6.29
N ARG A 94 -17.67 -9.55 -5.59
CA ARG A 94 -17.78 -11.00 -5.36
C ARG A 94 -18.96 -11.34 -4.45
N ALA A 95 -19.24 -10.50 -3.44
CA ALA A 95 -20.39 -10.70 -2.57
C ALA A 95 -21.72 -10.49 -3.31
N ALA A 96 -21.77 -9.55 -4.26
CA ALA A 96 -22.94 -9.31 -5.10
C ALA A 96 -23.15 -10.41 -6.16
N ALA A 97 -22.07 -10.95 -6.73
CA ALA A 97 -22.11 -12.04 -7.71
C ALA A 97 -22.34 -13.42 -7.07
N GLY A 98 -22.13 -13.56 -5.76
CA GLY A 98 -22.28 -14.79 -5.00
C GLY A 98 -23.44 -14.71 -4.02
N GLY A 99 -24.68 -14.91 -4.52
CA GLY A 99 -25.81 -15.21 -3.65
C GLY A 99 -25.46 -16.38 -2.73
N THR A 100 -25.56 -16.17 -1.42
CA THR A 100 -25.42 -17.17 -0.35
C THR A 100 -23.99 -17.69 -0.05
N SER A 101 -23.10 -16.84 0.47
CA SER A 101 -22.09 -17.36 1.41
C SER A 101 -22.48 -16.97 2.83
N ARG A 102 -22.87 -17.99 3.59
CA ARG A 102 -23.39 -17.93 4.96
C ARG A 102 -22.45 -17.09 5.82
N ARG A 103 -22.82 -15.84 6.10
CA ARG A 103 -22.28 -15.13 7.26
C ARG A 103 -22.52 -16.03 8.47
N PRO A 104 -21.51 -16.34 9.32
CA PRO A 104 -21.85 -16.73 10.67
C PRO A 104 -22.62 -15.55 11.26
N ARG A 105 -23.92 -15.77 11.51
CA ARG A 105 -24.69 -14.88 12.35
C ARG A 105 -23.99 -14.91 13.71
N PHE A 106 -23.21 -13.88 14.02
CA PHE A 106 -23.06 -13.50 15.41
C PHE A 106 -24.45 -13.04 15.84
N ALA A 107 -25.23 -13.98 16.36
CA ALA A 107 -26.48 -13.68 17.01
C ALA A 107 -26.14 -12.75 18.19
N PRO A 108 -26.83 -11.60 18.35
CA PRO A 108 -26.75 -10.88 19.61
C PRO A 108 -27.35 -11.79 20.68
N THR A 109 -26.51 -12.31 21.57
CA THR A 109 -26.99 -12.99 22.77
C THR A 109 -27.69 -11.93 23.61
N LEU A 110 -29.01 -11.88 23.53
CA LEU A 110 -29.86 -11.22 24.51
C LEU A 110 -29.76 -12.03 25.81
N ALA A 111 -28.82 -11.68 26.67
CA ALA A 111 -28.91 -11.85 28.13
C ALA A 111 -27.62 -11.32 28.75
N GLY A 112 -27.77 -10.40 29.69
CA GLY A 112 -26.68 -9.70 30.32
C GLY A 112 -25.65 -10.64 30.95
N SER A 113 -24.38 -10.30 30.74
CA SER A 113 -23.30 -10.44 31.71
C SER A 113 -22.12 -9.64 31.17
N SER A 114 -21.70 -8.66 31.97
CA SER A 114 -20.52 -7.83 31.71
C SER A 114 -19.30 -8.71 31.45
N PRO A 115 -18.54 -8.53 30.35
CA PRO A 115 -17.28 -9.24 30.21
C PRO A 115 -16.24 -8.51 31.06
N ASP A 116 -15.94 -9.07 32.24
CA ASP A 116 -14.69 -8.79 32.95
C ASP A 116 -13.54 -9.11 32.00
N TRP A 117 -12.79 -8.09 31.60
CA TRP A 117 -11.55 -8.26 30.85
C TRP A 117 -10.48 -8.78 31.82
N PRO A 118 -9.93 -10.00 31.64
CA PRO A 118 -8.86 -10.46 32.52
C PRO A 118 -7.57 -9.71 32.19
N SER A 119 -7.19 -8.80 33.08
CA SER A 119 -5.86 -8.20 33.19
C SER A 119 -4.83 -9.31 33.41
N SER A 120 -4.26 -9.85 32.33
CA SER A 120 -3.21 -10.87 32.40
C SER A 120 -1.82 -10.23 32.26
N THR A 121 -1.30 -9.73 33.38
CA THR A 121 0.13 -9.57 33.61
C THR A 121 0.78 -10.96 33.66
N ARG A 122 1.04 -11.54 32.49
CA ARG A 122 1.81 -12.79 32.40
C ARG A 122 3.30 -12.48 32.50
N ARG A 123 3.79 -12.55 33.74
CA ARG A 123 5.20 -12.62 34.14
C ARG A 123 5.91 -13.69 33.30
N ARG A 124 6.95 -13.28 32.57
CA ARG A 124 7.79 -14.15 31.74
C ARG A 124 8.84 -14.79 32.65
N SER A 125 8.74 -16.10 32.89
CA SER A 125 9.82 -16.88 33.50
C SER A 125 10.49 -17.71 32.41
N SER A 126 11.78 -17.48 32.28
CA SER A 126 12.72 -18.07 31.34
C SER A 126 13.07 -19.49 31.76
N THR A 127 12.95 -20.46 30.85
CA THR A 127 13.71 -21.71 30.92
C THR A 127 14.18 -22.08 29.53
N ALA A 128 15.50 -22.04 29.36
CA ALA A 128 16.21 -22.52 28.20
C ALA A 128 16.23 -24.05 28.21
N THR A 129 16.02 -24.67 27.06
CA THR A 129 16.39 -26.07 26.83
C THR A 129 16.89 -26.18 25.41
N SER A 130 18.14 -26.60 25.28
CA SER A 130 18.83 -26.88 24.03
C SER A 130 18.38 -28.23 23.47
N ARG A 131 18.47 -28.42 22.15
CA ARG A 131 19.23 -29.51 21.53
C ARG A 131 19.19 -29.43 19.99
N ALA A 132 20.25 -30.01 19.44
CA ALA A 132 20.72 -29.97 18.06
C ALA A 132 20.08 -31.02 17.12
N GLY A 133 20.44 -30.94 15.84
CA GLY A 133 20.31 -32.03 14.83
C GLY A 133 19.64 -31.57 13.53
N THR A 134 20.38 -31.27 12.44
CA THR A 134 20.67 -32.14 11.26
C THR A 134 19.41 -32.61 10.50
N SER A 135 19.26 -32.66 9.17
CA SER A 135 20.04 -32.32 7.98
C SER A 135 19.19 -32.70 6.74
N SER A 136 19.47 -32.05 5.59
CA SER A 136 19.47 -32.59 4.23
C SER A 136 18.18 -32.75 3.37
N LEU A 137 18.39 -32.45 2.08
CA LEU A 137 17.72 -32.89 0.84
C LEU A 137 16.29 -32.36 0.62
N GLY A 138 15.97 -31.57 -0.40
CA GLY A 138 16.48 -31.54 -1.77
C GLY A 138 15.33 -31.95 -2.69
N ARG A 139 14.76 -31.03 -3.47
CA ARG A 139 14.02 -31.39 -4.69
C ARG A 139 13.73 -30.21 -5.60
N THR A 140 13.93 -30.51 -6.87
CA THR A 140 13.88 -29.70 -8.07
C THR A 140 12.45 -29.34 -8.47
N GLY A 141 12.27 -28.14 -9.00
CA GLY A 141 10.99 -27.64 -9.51
C GLY A 141 11.20 -26.72 -10.70
N ARG A 142 11.14 -27.30 -11.89
CA ARG A 142 11.24 -26.68 -13.22
C ARG A 142 10.01 -25.78 -13.47
N ARG A 143 10.10 -24.94 -14.52
CA ARG A 143 9.01 -24.23 -15.25
C ARG A 143 8.50 -22.95 -14.53
N ARG A 144 8.26 -21.80 -15.18
CA ARG A 144 8.08 -21.43 -16.59
C ARG A 144 8.67 -20.04 -16.82
N SER A 145 9.28 -19.88 -17.98
CA SER A 145 9.41 -18.61 -18.67
C SER A 145 8.03 -17.98 -18.84
N ARG A 146 7.85 -16.78 -18.30
CA ARG A 146 6.81 -15.85 -18.74
C ARG A 146 7.47 -14.51 -19.00
N THR A 147 7.57 -14.22 -20.28
CA THR A 147 7.73 -12.91 -20.86
C THR A 147 6.82 -11.91 -20.16
N SER A 148 7.40 -10.87 -19.58
CA SER A 148 6.70 -9.59 -19.37
C SER A 148 7.65 -8.49 -19.81
N ALA A 149 7.57 -8.19 -21.10
CA ALA A 149 7.89 -6.87 -21.61
C ALA A 149 7.08 -5.83 -20.81
N ALA A 150 7.63 -4.63 -20.68
CA ALA A 150 7.15 -3.49 -19.87
C ALA A 150 7.69 -3.37 -18.42
N ARG A 151 8.99 -3.63 -18.19
CA ARG A 151 9.68 -3.19 -16.95
C ARG A 151 10.87 -2.26 -17.16
N SER A 152 11.05 -1.73 -18.36
CA SER A 152 12.31 -1.13 -18.78
C SER A 152 12.13 0.29 -19.32
N SER A 153 11.73 1.21 -18.44
CA SER A 153 12.01 2.65 -18.65
C SER A 153 12.41 3.36 -17.35
N TRP A 154 11.84 2.95 -16.22
CA TRP A 154 11.99 3.71 -14.97
C TRP A 154 13.21 3.34 -14.10
N LYS A 155 13.89 2.22 -14.34
CA LYS A 155 15.06 1.77 -13.54
C LYS A 155 16.32 2.63 -13.67
N ARG A 156 16.37 3.62 -14.58
CA ARG A 156 17.60 4.39 -14.89
C ARG A 156 17.71 5.80 -14.30
N ARG A 157 16.77 6.24 -13.44
CA ARG A 157 16.86 7.55 -12.78
C ARG A 157 16.54 7.47 -11.28
N ARG A 158 17.34 6.70 -10.55
CA ARG A 158 17.42 6.74 -9.07
C ARG A 158 18.68 7.48 -8.63
N ARG A 159 18.83 8.75 -9.01
CA ARG A 159 19.82 9.64 -8.39
C ARG A 159 19.22 11.04 -8.22
N SER A 160 19.32 11.53 -6.98
CA SER A 160 19.15 12.90 -6.52
C SER A 160 17.72 13.39 -6.28
N CYS A 161 17.21 13.07 -5.09
CA CYS A 161 16.54 14.04 -4.23
C CYS A 161 17.16 13.87 -2.84
N SER A 162 18.16 14.69 -2.54
CA SER A 162 18.66 14.93 -1.18
C SER A 162 17.78 15.96 -0.49
#